data_AF-A0A2J6XLD1-F1
#
_entry.id   AF-A0A2J6XLD1-F1
#
_cell.length_a   1.000
_cell.length_b   1.000
_cell.length_c   1.000
_cell.angle_alpha   90.00
_cell.angle_beta   90.00
_cell.angle_gamma   90.00
#
_symmetry.space_group_name_H-M   'P 1'
#
loop_
_entity.id
_entity.type
_entity.pdbx_description
1 polymer ?
#
loop_
_entity_poly.entity_id
_entity_poly.type
_entity_poly.pdbx_seq_one_letter_code
_entity_poly.pdbx_strand_id
1 'polypeptide(L)'
;MRLPRTWLKYTEKENKSYNAIITVEIYPGVNINIYIDKLAQEPSFACCTRKDNKLCHSYIITLFSQKGPFASLYISPPWFFNECKQRN
;
A
#
# COMPACT_ATOMS: atom_id res chain seq x y z
N MET A 1 8.41 -12.12 10.79
CA MET A 1 7.43 -11.02 10.90
C MET A 1 6.37 -11.22 9.81
N ARG A 2 5.09 -11.28 10.18
CA ARG A 2 3.99 -11.43 9.19
C ARG A 2 3.87 -10.14 8.38
N LEU A 3 3.62 -10.24 7.07
CA LEU A 3 3.30 -9.06 6.26
C LEU A 3 1.94 -8.49 6.69
N PRO A 4 1.77 -7.15 6.68
CA PRO A 4 0.47 -6.51 6.89
C PRO A 4 -0.61 -7.13 6.02
N ARG A 5 -1.81 -7.29 6.58
CA ARG A 5 -2.96 -7.64 5.74
C ARG A 5 -3.37 -6.38 4.99
N THR A 6 -3.62 -6.52 3.70
CA THR A 6 -4.08 -5.43 2.86
C THR A 6 -5.27 -5.92 2.08
N TRP A 7 -6.25 -5.06 1.88
CA TRP A 7 -7.35 -5.31 0.98
C TRP A 7 -7.81 -4.03 0.31
N LEU A 8 -8.39 -4.19 -0.87
CA LEU A 8 -9.08 -3.13 -1.57
C LEU A 8 -10.45 -2.95 -0.92
N LYS A 9 -10.74 -1.74 -0.45
CA LYS A 9 -12.02 -1.39 0.19
C LYS A 9 -13.02 -0.84 -0.81
N TYR A 10 -12.53 -0.03 -1.75
CA TYR A 10 -13.37 0.68 -2.71
C TYR A 10 -12.57 1.06 -3.95
N THR A 11 -13.25 1.10 -5.09
CA THR A 11 -12.74 1.59 -6.36
C THR A 11 -13.83 2.39 -7.05
N GLU A 12 -13.47 3.52 -7.64
CA GLU A 12 -14.35 4.37 -8.43
C GLU A 12 -13.67 4.78 -9.73
N LYS A 13 -14.45 4.89 -10.81
CA LYS A 13 -13.96 5.46 -12.06
C LYS A 13 -14.36 6.93 -12.12
N GLU A 14 -13.36 7.80 -12.27
CA GLU A 14 -13.55 9.23 -12.45
C GLU A 14 -12.91 9.65 -13.79
N ASN A 15 -13.74 10.06 -14.76
CA ASN A 15 -13.31 10.37 -16.12
C ASN A 15 -12.50 9.24 -16.78
N LYS A 16 -11.19 9.47 -17.00
CA LYS A 16 -10.24 8.54 -17.63
C LYS A 16 -9.31 7.85 -16.62
N SER A 17 -9.54 8.03 -15.32
CA SER A 17 -8.73 7.48 -14.24
C SER A 17 -9.58 6.75 -13.21
N TYR A 18 -8.91 6.05 -12.29
CA TYR A 18 -9.54 5.36 -11.19
C TYR A 18 -9.06 5.91 -9.86
N ASN A 19 -9.98 6.01 -8.90
CA ASN A 19 -9.69 6.30 -7.51
C ASN A 19 -9.91 5.02 -6.70
N ALA A 20 -9.15 4.83 -5.64
CA ALA A 20 -9.28 3.65 -4.80
C ALA A 20 -9.00 3.97 -3.33
N ILE A 21 -9.65 3.20 -2.46
CA ILE A 21 -9.33 3.14 -1.05
C ILE A 21 -8.83 1.74 -0.75
N ILE A 22 -7.61 1.64 -0.23
CA ILE A 22 -7.09 0.39 0.35
C ILE A 22 -7.09 0.51 1.86
N THR A 23 -7.24 -0.62 2.55
CA THR A 23 -7.03 -0.73 3.98
C THR A 23 -5.82 -1.60 4.25
N VAL A 24 -4.98 -1.17 5.18
CA VAL A 24 -3.74 -1.84 5.58
C VAL A 24 -3.78 -2.06 7.08
N GLU A 25 -3.83 -3.33 7.49
CA GLU A 25 -3.70 -3.75 8.88
C GLU A 25 -2.21 -3.95 9.19
N ILE A 26 -1.58 -2.92 9.73
CA ILE A 26 -0.15 -2.94 10.09
C ILE A 26 0.13 -3.69 11.39
N TYR A 27 -0.88 -3.83 12.25
CA TYR A 27 -0.89 -4.63 13.48
C TYR A 27 -2.32 -5.12 13.72
N PRO A 28 -2.56 -6.27 14.39
CA PRO A 28 -3.91 -6.73 14.72
C PRO A 28 -4.80 -5.61 15.29
N GLY A 29 -5.86 -5.27 14.57
CA GLY A 29 -6.82 -4.22 14.95
C GLY A 29 -6.41 -2.78 14.60
N VAL A 30 -5.18 -2.55 14.10
CA VAL A 30 -4.70 -1.22 13.69
C VAL A 30 -4.75 -1.10 12.18
N ASN A 31 -5.80 -0.44 11.69
CA ASN A 31 -6.09 -0.28 10.27
C ASN A 31 -5.81 1.15 9.80
N ILE A 32 -5.08 1.27 8.69
CA ILE A 32 -4.89 2.53 7.97
C ILE A 32 -5.65 2.46 6.66
N ASN A 33 -6.49 3.47 6.39
CA ASN A 33 -7.10 3.65 5.08
C ASN A 33 -6.23 4.59 4.25
N ILE A 34 -5.94 4.21 3.01
CA ILE A 34 -5.14 5.01 2.08
C ILE A 34 -5.99 5.29 0.87
N TYR A 35 -6.22 6.57 0.62
CA TYR A 35 -6.85 7.05 -0.60
C TYR A 35 -5.79 7.24 -1.69
N ILE A 36 -6.11 6.78 -2.89
CA ILE A 36 -5.22 6.82 -4.04
C ILE A 36 -6.05 7.35 -5.21
N ASP A 37 -5.60 8.45 -5.78
CA ASP A 37 -6.23 9.08 -6.93
C ASP A 37 -5.48 8.78 -8.23
N LYS A 38 -6.15 9.02 -9.35
CA LYS A 38 -5.53 9.05 -10.69
C LYS A 38 -4.80 7.77 -11.10
N LEU A 39 -5.30 6.61 -10.67
CA LEU A 39 -4.78 5.32 -11.12
C LEU A 39 -5.07 5.11 -12.61
N ALA A 40 -4.07 4.60 -13.34
CA ALA A 40 -4.18 4.33 -14.78
C ALA A 40 -5.05 3.11 -15.11
N GLN A 41 -5.28 2.22 -14.13
CA GLN A 41 -6.05 1.00 -14.28
C GLN A 41 -6.95 0.80 -13.06
N GLU A 42 -8.07 0.11 -13.26
CA GLU A 42 -8.96 -0.29 -12.19
C GLU A 42 -8.26 -1.33 -11.30
N PRO A 43 -8.04 -1.05 -10.01
CA PRO A 43 -7.55 -2.07 -9.10
C PRO A 43 -8.65 -3.08 -8.79
N SER A 44 -8.31 -4.36 -8.94
CA SER A 44 -9.15 -5.49 -8.52
C SER A 44 -8.71 -6.07 -7.18
N PHE A 45 -7.44 -5.89 -6.82
CA PHE A 45 -6.87 -6.43 -5.59
C PHE A 45 -5.65 -5.62 -5.12
N ALA A 46 -5.38 -5.65 -3.82
CA ALA A 46 -4.20 -5.04 -3.22
C ALA A 46 -3.60 -6.01 -2.19
N CYS A 47 -2.28 -6.20 -2.20
CA CYS A 47 -1.58 -6.96 -1.15
C CYS A 47 -0.25 -6.33 -0.76
N CYS A 48 0.14 -6.54 0.49
CA CYS A 48 1.52 -6.33 0.89
C CYS A 48 2.37 -7.46 0.30
N THR A 49 3.24 -7.11 -0.64
CA THR A 49 4.09 -8.07 -1.36
C THR A 49 5.44 -8.27 -0.68
N ARG A 50 5.95 -7.23 -0.01
CA ARG A 50 7.30 -7.27 0.57
C ARG A 50 7.47 -6.26 1.71
N LYS A 51 8.39 -6.56 2.62
CA LYS A 51 9.04 -5.57 3.48
C LYS A 51 10.38 -5.16 2.86
N ASP A 52 10.56 -3.88 2.59
CA ASP A 52 11.82 -3.33 2.12
C ASP A 52 12.58 -2.65 3.26
N ASN A 53 13.79 -3.13 3.53
CA ASN A 53 14.66 -2.62 4.57
C ASN A 53 15.63 -1.54 4.07
N LYS A 54 15.62 -1.21 2.76
CA LYS A 54 16.48 -0.18 2.16
C LYS A 54 15.92 1.22 2.37
N LEU A 55 14.61 1.41 2.23
CA LEU A 55 13.91 2.68 2.44
C LEU A 55 13.17 2.66 3.78
N CYS A 56 13.84 3.01 4.88
CA CYS A 56 13.22 3.19 6.20
C CYS A 56 12.28 2.06 6.64
N HIS A 57 12.66 0.79 6.43
CA HIS A 57 11.87 -0.38 6.80
C HIS A 57 10.41 -0.34 6.30
N SER A 58 10.18 0.05 5.05
CA SER A 58 8.84 0.18 4.49
C SER A 58 8.16 -1.15 4.16
N TYR A 59 6.83 -1.15 4.16
CA TYR A 59 6.03 -2.18 3.51
C TYR A 59 5.69 -1.75 2.09
N ILE A 60 5.88 -2.64 1.14
CA ILE A 60 5.48 -2.45 -0.25
C ILE A 60 4.10 -3.09 -0.41
N ILE A 61 3.14 -2.27 -0.83
CA ILE A 61 1.82 -2.72 -1.24
C ILE A 61 1.74 -2.62 -2.75
N THR A 62 1.39 -3.72 -3.40
CA THR A 62 1.19 -3.75 -4.84
C THR A 62 -0.29 -3.78 -5.16
N LEU A 63 -0.70 -2.92 -6.08
CA LEU A 63 -2.03 -2.91 -6.68
C LEU A 63 -2.02 -3.75 -7.95
N PHE A 64 -3.05 -4.58 -8.07
CA PHE A 64 -3.26 -5.47 -9.21
C PHE A 64 -4.53 -5.08 -9.93
N SER A 65 -4.49 -5.14 -11.26
CA SER A 65 -5.67 -5.14 -12.12
C SER A 65 -5.88 -6.57 -12.65
N GLN A 66 -6.91 -6.76 -13.48
CA GLN A 66 -7.10 -8.01 -14.21
C GLN A 66 -5.92 -8.38 -15.13
N LYS A 67 -5.07 -7.41 -15.50
CA LYS A 67 -3.89 -7.62 -16.35
C LYS A 67 -2.61 -7.92 -15.55
N GLY A 68 -2.68 -7.86 -14.22
CA GLY A 68 -1.54 -8.09 -13.33
C GLY A 68 -1.15 -6.87 -12.49
N PRO A 69 0.04 -6.89 -11.86
CA PRO A 69 0.52 -5.79 -11.03
C PRO A 69 0.79 -4.55 -11.87
N PHE A 70 0.34 -3.38 -11.39
CA PHE A 70 0.50 -2.13 -12.16
C PHE A 70 0.97 -0.93 -11.34
N ALA A 71 0.83 -0.94 -10.02
CA ALA A 71 1.31 0.14 -9.16
C ALA A 71 1.81 -0.42 -7.82
N SER A 72 2.71 0.33 -7.17
CA SER A 72 3.19 -0.01 -5.83
C SER A 72 3.26 1.22 -4.94
N LEU A 73 2.89 1.04 -3.68
CA LEU A 73 2.88 2.04 -2.62
C LEU A 73 3.88 1.63 -1.56
N TYR A 74 4.62 2.60 -1.05
CA TYR A 74 5.55 2.41 0.05
C TYR A 74 4.93 2.99 1.31
N ILE A 75 4.76 2.17 2.34
CA ILE A 75 4.23 2.59 3.62
C ILE A 75 5.33 2.42 4.66
N SER A 76 5.76 3.53 5.24
CA SER A 76 6.69 3.56 6.36
C SER A 76 5.92 3.96 7.62
N PRO A 77 5.54 3.00 8.49
CA PRO A 77 4.97 3.34 9.77
C PRO A 77 5.87 4.25 10.64
N PRO A 78 5.30 5.13 11.48
CA PRO A 78 6.01 6.10 12.32
C PRO A 78 7.16 5.52 13.17
N TRP A 79 7.05 4.28 13.63
CA TRP A 79 8.09 3.64 14.44
C TRP A 79 9.33 3.21 13.66
N PHE A 80 9.26 3.09 12.34
CA PHE A 80 10.46 2.83 11.52
C PHE A 80 11.30 4.07 11.28
N PHE A 81 10.78 5.27 11.51
CA PHE A 81 11.56 6.50 11.33
C PHE A 81 12.69 6.64 12.34
N ASN A 82 12.56 6.06 13.54
CA ASN A 82 13.64 6.04 14.53
C ASN A 82 14.85 5.22 14.05
N GLU A 83 14.60 4.11 13.34
CA GLU A 83 15.67 3.29 12.73
C GLU A 83 16.28 3.98 11.50
N CYS A 84 15.50 4.80 10.79
CA CYS A 84 15.97 5.48 9.59
C CYS A 84 16.88 6.67 9.88
N LYS A 85 16.64 7.41 10.98
CA LYS A 85 17.51 8.53 11.41
C LYS A 85 18.90 8.08 11.88
N GLN A 86 19.08 6.82 12.26
CA GLN A 86 20.38 6.29 12.69
C GLN A 86 21.30 5.86 11.54
N ARG A 87 20.81 5.86 10.29
CA ARG A 87 21.56 5.39 9.10
C ARG A 87 22.06 6.51 8.18
N ASN A 88 21.76 7.77 8.50
CA ASN A 88 22.34 8.96 7.86
C ASN A 88 23.33 9.61 8.82
#